data_AF-A0A9X0A2S7-F1
#
_entry.id   AF-A0A9X0A2S7-F1
#
_cell.length_a   1.000
_cell.length_b   1.000
_cell.length_c   1.000
_cell.angle_alpha   90.00
_cell.angle_beta   90.00
_cell.angle_gamma   90.00
#
_symmetry.space_group_name_H-M   'P 1'
#
loop_
_entity.id
_entity.type
_entity.pdbx_description
1 polymer ?
#
loop_
_entity_poly.entity_id
_entity_poly.type
_entity_poly.pdbx_seq_one_letter_code
_entity_poly.pdbx_strand_id
1 'polypeptide(L)'
;MSFSRFLEMYEIEITGNRLTCDCSILTIKRKIGFLLQNNPSWKTRFKTWKCAWPEELKDRNILEINENHIIAQKKLEYCPVECSCFERCMDQTVVIDCEGRNLTKVPRIPSRGPLIELNLRNNNIRDIPVYPYFKNLLALYLTNNNIQQFNAMAVNNFKRIRVLHIDSNNLSSLPRNIEEPGFTNLALHDNAFKCSCNLKWMKNWLQKLHHRNQVKNIENVLCQSDSAEGVKAIYTLPDENFGCNETAEYKTVTNIIQEKTSTIIAVTLGSLLAMTLIIFILLLKYRRVMKAFMYAHFNWHPFDHIDDADSSKIYDAFVSYSEKQRQWVVNTLQERLENRHPPYKLCIHHRDFEIGAPIVRNILNSVEQSKRMVMVLSRNFLQSEWCMLEFRTAHHKALEDRLKLIIIMFDDVSMAELDEEMKLYMRTNTYVSVSDTWFWEKLIHAMPQSSVRELEERSKHDYDLIESLQRNTKKGYIRESFI
;
A
#
# COMPACT_ATOMS: atom_id res chain seq x y z
N MET A 1 5.14 43.27 47.67
CA MET A 1 3.96 44.16 47.50
C MET A 1 3.23 43.74 46.24
N SER A 2 1.91 43.50 46.26
CA SER A 2 1.18 43.17 45.02
C SER A 2 1.17 44.38 44.09
N PHE A 3 1.12 44.16 42.78
CA PHE A 3 1.06 45.24 41.80
C PHE A 3 -0.22 46.10 41.99
N SER A 4 -1.32 45.51 42.46
CA SER A 4 -2.52 46.26 42.85
C SER A 4 -2.27 47.22 44.01
N ARG A 5 -1.65 46.74 45.10
CA ARG A 5 -1.30 47.57 46.26
C ARG A 5 -0.29 48.66 45.91
N PHE A 6 0.61 48.38 44.97
CA PHE A 6 1.50 49.40 44.43
C PHE A 6 0.72 50.53 43.74
N LEU A 7 -0.24 50.19 42.87
CA LEU A 7 -1.03 51.18 42.14
C LEU A 7 -2.05 51.93 43.01
N GLU A 8 -2.43 51.39 44.17
CA GLU A 8 -3.22 52.13 45.17
C GLU A 8 -2.43 53.32 45.75
N MET A 9 -1.12 53.17 45.91
CA MET A 9 -0.26 54.15 46.57
C MET A 9 0.52 55.04 45.59
N TYR A 10 0.77 54.56 44.37
CA TYR A 10 1.66 55.22 43.41
C TYR A 10 1.04 55.28 42.01
N GLU A 11 1.29 56.38 41.30
CA GLU A 11 1.02 56.52 39.87
C GLU A 11 2.30 56.30 39.06
N ILE A 12 2.19 55.57 37.95
CA ILE A 12 3.33 55.29 37.07
C ILE A 12 3.23 56.21 35.86
N GLU A 13 4.05 57.26 35.84
CA GLU A 13 4.18 58.14 34.69
C GLU A 13 5.24 57.61 33.72
N ILE A 14 4.80 57.21 32.53
CA ILE A 14 5.71 56.79 31.44
C ILE A 14 5.57 57.66 30.18
N THR A 15 5.00 58.86 30.32
CA THR A 15 4.85 59.83 29.24
C THR A 15 6.21 60.07 28.54
N GLY A 16 6.24 60.02 27.21
CA GLY A 16 7.48 60.22 26.43
C GLY A 16 8.42 59.01 26.35
N ASN A 17 8.10 57.88 26.99
CA ASN A 17 8.89 56.65 26.84
C ASN A 17 8.63 55.97 25.49
N ARG A 18 9.67 55.35 24.93
CA ARG A 18 9.61 54.61 23.67
C ARG A 18 9.16 53.17 23.91
N LEU A 19 7.86 52.96 24.09
CA LEU A 19 7.33 51.62 24.35
C LEU A 19 7.40 50.73 23.11
N THR A 20 7.99 49.55 23.29
CA THR A 20 7.98 48.49 22.28
C THR A 20 6.77 47.61 22.51
N CYS A 21 5.88 47.57 21.53
CA CYS A 21 4.62 46.83 21.62
C CYS A 21 4.73 45.45 20.99
N ASP A 22 5.47 44.60 21.69
CA ASP A 22 5.72 43.20 21.34
C ASP A 22 5.01 42.23 22.30
N CYS A 23 5.44 40.97 22.36
CA CYS A 23 4.80 39.97 23.23
C CYS A 23 4.90 40.31 24.73
N SER A 24 5.87 41.12 25.14
CA SER A 24 5.98 41.60 26.52
C SER A 24 4.84 42.57 26.84
N ILE A 25 4.50 43.48 25.91
CA ILE A 25 3.39 44.42 26.11
C ILE A 25 2.04 43.71 26.17
N LEU A 26 1.87 42.62 25.42
CA LEU A 26 0.64 41.82 25.48
C LEU A 26 0.41 41.27 26.89
N THR A 27 1.47 40.82 27.55
CA THR A 27 1.41 40.33 28.94
C THR A 27 1.03 41.45 29.90
N ILE A 28 1.61 42.63 29.72
CA ILE A 28 1.31 43.81 30.54
C ILE A 28 -0.14 44.26 30.32
N LYS A 29 -0.59 44.37 29.06
CA LYS A 29 -1.95 44.72 28.67
C LYS A 29 -2.98 43.82 29.35
N ARG A 30 -2.78 42.50 29.32
CA ARG A 30 -3.70 41.53 29.95
C ARG A 30 -3.75 41.69 31.48
N LYS A 31 -2.61 41.93 32.13
CA LYS A 31 -2.54 42.21 33.57
C LYS A 31 -3.27 43.51 33.94
N ILE A 32 -3.06 44.58 33.17
CA ILE A 32 -3.79 45.85 33.37
C ILE A 32 -5.28 45.63 33.14
N GLY A 33 -5.67 44.89 32.10
CA GLY A 33 -7.07 44.55 31.82
C GLY A 33 -7.75 43.86 33.00
N PHE A 34 -7.08 42.89 33.64
CA PHE A 34 -7.58 42.23 34.85
C PHE A 34 -7.73 43.21 36.04
N LEU A 35 -6.78 44.12 36.22
CA LEU A 35 -6.88 45.13 37.28
C LEU A 35 -8.04 46.11 37.07
N LEU A 36 -8.28 46.51 35.81
CA LEU A 36 -9.35 47.44 35.45
C LEU A 36 -10.75 46.85 35.64
N GLN A 37 -10.91 45.52 35.68
CA GLN A 37 -12.19 44.88 36.02
C GLN A 37 -12.65 45.26 37.44
N ASN A 38 -11.70 45.30 38.39
CA ASN A 38 -11.99 45.65 39.78
C ASN A 38 -11.89 47.16 40.05
N ASN A 39 -11.15 47.91 39.21
CA ASN A 39 -10.90 49.34 39.38
C ASN A 39 -11.00 50.10 38.03
N PRO A 40 -12.21 50.31 37.49
CA PRO A 40 -12.38 50.92 36.16
C PRO A 40 -11.91 52.37 36.08
N SER A 41 -11.96 53.11 37.20
CA SER A 41 -11.48 54.50 37.28
C SER A 41 -9.99 54.64 37.00
N TRP A 42 -9.20 53.58 37.17
CA TRP A 42 -7.76 53.61 36.91
C TRP A 42 -7.40 53.63 35.42
N LYS A 43 -8.36 53.49 34.51
CA LYS A 43 -8.11 53.53 33.06
C LYS A 43 -7.40 54.81 32.62
N THR A 44 -7.70 55.94 33.27
CA THR A 44 -7.07 57.24 32.97
C THR A 44 -5.57 57.27 33.25
N ARG A 45 -5.09 56.49 34.23
CA ARG A 45 -3.67 56.37 34.60
C ARG A 45 -2.81 55.74 33.50
N PHE A 46 -3.43 54.99 32.59
CA PHE A 46 -2.75 54.34 31.47
C PHE A 46 -2.92 55.08 30.14
N LYS A 47 -3.50 56.29 30.13
CA LYS A 47 -3.81 57.03 28.89
C LYS A 47 -2.55 57.40 28.09
N THR A 48 -1.43 57.65 28.76
CA THR A 48 -0.15 58.05 28.16
C THR A 48 0.69 56.86 27.68
N TRP A 49 0.25 55.62 27.94
CA TRP A 49 0.96 54.41 27.58
C TRP A 49 0.73 54.09 26.10
N LYS A 50 1.56 54.69 25.25
CA LYS A 50 1.47 54.59 23.79
C LYS A 50 2.66 53.86 23.20
N CYS A 51 2.42 53.05 22.17
CA CYS A 51 3.49 52.36 21.46
C CYS A 51 4.33 53.35 20.65
N ALA A 52 5.64 53.15 20.67
CA ALA A 52 6.59 53.78 19.77
C ALA A 52 7.02 52.85 18.62
N TRP A 53 6.92 51.53 18.83
CA TRP A 53 7.21 50.49 17.84
C TRP A 53 6.24 49.32 18.02
N PRO A 54 5.82 48.58 16.98
CA PRO A 54 6.16 48.76 15.56
C PRO A 54 5.48 50.00 14.95
N GLU A 55 5.93 50.44 13.77
CA GLU A 55 5.48 51.70 13.17
C GLU A 55 3.96 51.69 12.92
N GLU A 56 3.39 50.52 12.61
CA GLU A 56 1.95 50.33 12.41
C GLU A 56 1.12 50.58 13.68
N LEU A 57 1.75 50.43 14.86
CA LEU A 57 1.11 50.64 16.16
C LEU A 57 1.52 51.95 16.82
N LYS A 58 2.35 52.77 16.16
CA LYS A 58 2.85 54.02 16.71
C LYS A 58 1.72 54.94 17.18
N ASP A 59 1.95 55.56 18.35
CA ASP A 59 1.02 56.46 19.05
C ASP A 59 -0.32 55.84 19.49
N ARG A 60 -0.55 54.54 19.23
CA ARG A 60 -1.72 53.80 19.72
C ARG A 60 -1.55 53.48 21.21
N ASN A 61 -2.63 53.65 21.96
CA ASN A 61 -2.65 53.27 23.37
C ASN A 61 -2.65 51.74 23.52
N ILE A 62 -1.81 51.19 24.41
CA ILE A 62 -1.64 49.74 24.58
C ILE A 62 -2.94 48.99 24.94
N LEU A 63 -3.89 49.67 25.60
CA LEU A 63 -5.16 49.07 26.00
C LEU A 63 -6.15 48.99 24.84
N GLU A 64 -6.02 49.86 23.84
CA GLU A 64 -6.93 49.94 22.69
C GLU A 64 -6.49 49.06 21.50
N ILE A 65 -5.23 48.65 21.47
CA ILE A 65 -4.68 47.79 20.39
C ILE A 65 -5.31 46.40 20.43
N ASN A 66 -5.78 45.89 19.30
CA ASN A 66 -6.23 44.50 19.22
C ASN A 66 -5.04 43.55 19.45
N GLU A 67 -5.20 42.53 20.31
CA GLU A 67 -4.15 41.56 20.61
C GLU A 67 -3.61 40.85 19.36
N ASN A 68 -4.43 40.71 18.30
CA ASN A 68 -4.04 40.10 17.03
C ASN A 68 -3.01 40.91 16.23
N HIS A 69 -2.85 42.21 16.52
CA HIS A 69 -1.89 43.09 15.86
C HIS A 69 -0.55 43.16 16.59
N ILE A 70 -0.40 42.51 17.76
CA ILE A 70 0.83 42.52 18.53
C ILE A 70 1.76 41.39 18.04
N ILE A 71 2.97 41.77 17.64
CA ILE A 71 3.92 40.91 16.93
C ILE A 71 5.21 40.70 17.73
N ALA A 72 5.86 39.56 17.54
CA ALA A 72 7.13 39.25 18.17
C ALA A 72 8.30 39.91 17.43
N GLN A 73 9.30 40.38 18.17
CA GLN A 73 10.59 40.80 17.62
C GLN A 73 11.47 39.57 17.30
N LYS A 74 11.09 38.82 16.26
CA LYS A 74 11.81 37.62 15.85
C LYS A 74 12.10 37.63 14.36
N LYS A 75 13.37 37.47 14.01
CA LYS A 75 13.79 37.27 12.61
C LYS A 75 13.44 35.84 12.21
N LEU A 76 12.52 35.70 11.26
CA LEU A 76 12.11 34.40 10.71
C LEU A 76 13.09 33.97 9.62
N GLU A 77 13.66 32.78 9.73
CA GLU A 77 14.67 32.25 8.79
C GLU A 77 14.13 31.96 7.38
N TYR A 78 12.81 31.78 7.24
CA TYR A 78 12.18 31.31 6.00
C TYR A 78 11.21 32.33 5.38
N CYS A 79 11.49 33.62 5.52
CA CYS A 79 10.67 34.66 4.92
C CYS A 79 11.00 34.82 3.41
N PRO A 80 9.99 34.79 2.51
CA PRO A 80 10.21 35.14 1.11
C PRO A 80 10.79 36.56 0.97
N VAL A 81 11.70 36.76 0.02
CA VAL A 81 12.49 38.00 -0.11
C VAL A 81 11.61 39.22 -0.33
N GLU A 82 10.51 39.05 -1.05
CA GLU A 82 9.58 40.10 -1.41
C GLU A 82 8.59 40.44 -0.28
N CYS A 83 8.56 39.66 0.80
CA CYS A 83 7.53 39.71 1.83
C CYS A 83 8.05 40.14 3.20
N SER A 84 7.14 40.62 4.04
CA SER A 84 7.39 40.90 5.45
C SER A 84 6.81 39.75 6.29
N CYS A 85 7.60 39.17 7.19
CA CYS A 85 7.14 38.06 8.02
C CYS A 85 7.28 38.39 9.51
N PHE A 86 6.26 38.03 10.28
CA PHE A 86 6.25 38.23 11.73
C PHE A 86 5.48 37.10 12.44
N GLU A 87 5.78 36.89 13.71
CA GLU A 87 5.08 35.92 14.56
C GLU A 87 4.07 36.67 15.43
N ARG A 88 2.79 36.29 15.40
CA ARG A 88 1.73 36.88 16.23
C ARG A 88 1.87 36.38 17.66
N CYS A 89 1.92 37.29 18.63
CA CYS A 89 2.14 36.93 20.04
C CYS A 89 0.98 36.15 20.68
N MET A 90 -0.23 36.32 20.15
CA MET A 90 -1.45 35.73 20.73
C MET A 90 -1.52 34.21 20.58
N ASP A 91 -1.10 33.69 19.43
CA ASP A 91 -1.31 32.29 19.02
C ASP A 91 -0.07 31.67 18.34
N GLN A 92 1.05 32.41 18.26
CA GLN A 92 2.29 31.98 17.59
C GLN A 92 2.11 31.71 16.09
N THR A 93 1.02 32.21 15.47
CA THR A 93 0.82 32.13 14.03
C THR A 93 1.84 33.00 13.32
N VAL A 94 2.48 32.46 12.29
CA VAL A 94 3.38 33.22 11.42
C VAL A 94 2.54 33.91 10.34
N VAL A 95 2.59 35.24 10.35
CA VAL A 95 1.94 36.08 9.36
C VAL A 95 2.99 36.45 8.31
N ILE A 96 2.67 36.18 7.05
CA ILE A 96 3.52 36.45 5.90
C ILE A 96 2.75 37.44 5.03
N ASP A 97 3.22 38.67 5.03
CA ASP A 97 2.62 39.78 4.29
C ASP A 97 3.38 40.08 3.00
N CYS A 98 2.75 39.72 1.89
CA CYS A 98 3.24 39.90 0.54
C CYS A 98 2.30 40.79 -0.28
N GLU A 99 1.50 41.63 0.37
CA GLU A 99 0.54 42.50 -0.31
C GLU A 99 1.23 43.55 -1.19
N GLY A 100 0.71 43.76 -2.41
CA GLY A 100 1.17 44.83 -3.30
C GLY A 100 2.59 44.63 -3.85
N ARG A 101 3.11 43.39 -3.88
CA ARG A 101 4.50 43.09 -4.26
C ARG A 101 4.68 42.68 -5.72
N ASN A 102 3.67 42.90 -6.56
CA ASN A 102 3.64 42.52 -7.98
C ASN A 102 3.92 41.03 -8.24
N LEU A 103 3.60 40.15 -7.29
CA LEU A 103 3.84 38.72 -7.42
C LEU A 103 2.95 38.11 -8.50
N THR A 104 3.52 37.24 -9.33
CA THR A 104 2.78 36.47 -10.34
C THR A 104 2.50 35.04 -9.89
N LYS A 105 3.13 34.59 -8.81
CA LYS A 105 3.02 33.24 -8.25
C LYS A 105 2.97 33.30 -6.73
N VAL A 106 2.30 32.31 -6.14
CA VAL A 106 2.33 32.08 -4.69
C VAL A 106 3.75 31.68 -4.26
N PRO A 107 4.33 32.31 -3.21
CA PRO A 107 5.69 32.03 -2.76
C PRO A 107 5.83 30.63 -2.17
N ARG A 108 7.02 30.04 -2.28
CA ARG A 108 7.34 28.75 -1.65
C ARG A 108 7.78 28.97 -0.21
N ILE A 109 7.14 28.25 0.71
CA ILE A 109 7.45 28.29 2.15
C ILE A 109 7.69 26.85 2.63
N PRO A 110 8.67 26.60 3.52
CA PRO A 110 8.89 25.28 4.10
C PRO A 110 7.64 24.72 4.81
N SER A 111 7.38 23.42 4.60
CA SER A 111 6.16 22.75 5.07
C SER A 111 6.14 22.40 6.56
N ARG A 112 7.30 22.44 7.22
CA ARG A 112 7.43 22.17 8.66
C ARG A 112 7.41 23.51 9.39
N GLY A 113 6.44 23.70 10.29
CA GLY A 113 6.35 24.96 11.01
C GLY A 113 5.00 25.19 11.69
N PRO A 114 4.85 26.39 12.30
CA PRO A 114 3.62 26.84 12.95
C PRO A 114 2.49 27.06 11.94
N LEU A 115 1.32 27.48 12.45
CA LEU A 115 0.23 27.95 11.60
C LEU A 115 0.66 29.18 10.80
N ILE A 116 0.11 29.32 9.58
CA ILE A 116 0.47 30.38 8.65
C ILE A 116 -0.76 31.20 8.27
N GLU A 117 -0.62 32.51 8.33
CA GLU A 117 -1.51 33.47 7.69
C GLU A 117 -0.77 34.11 6.54
N LEU A 118 -1.31 33.95 5.31
CA LEU A 118 -0.64 34.39 4.10
C LEU A 118 -1.47 35.48 3.41
N ASN A 119 -0.95 36.71 3.43
CA ASN A 119 -1.53 37.85 2.74
C ASN A 119 -0.87 38.05 1.38
N LEU A 120 -1.62 37.79 0.31
CA LEU A 120 -1.20 37.93 -1.08
C LEU A 120 -2.12 38.90 -1.85
N ARG A 121 -2.82 39.79 -1.15
CA ARG A 121 -3.72 40.76 -1.77
C ARG A 121 -3.00 41.68 -2.75
N ASN A 122 -3.73 42.21 -3.72
CA ASN A 122 -3.23 43.24 -4.64
C ASN A 122 -1.96 42.79 -5.39
N ASN A 123 -1.99 41.59 -5.96
CA ASN A 123 -0.89 41.02 -6.75
C ASN A 123 -1.40 40.58 -8.14
N ASN A 124 -0.55 39.94 -8.94
CA ASN A 124 -0.84 39.49 -10.29
C ASN A 124 -0.90 37.95 -10.40
N ILE A 125 -1.28 37.26 -9.32
CA ILE A 125 -1.29 35.80 -9.26
C ILE A 125 -2.41 35.23 -10.14
N ARG A 126 -2.11 34.21 -10.94
CA ARG A 126 -3.07 33.54 -11.82
C ARG A 126 -3.42 32.12 -11.39
N ASP A 127 -2.44 31.41 -10.84
CA ASP A 127 -2.54 30.00 -10.52
C ASP A 127 -2.28 29.74 -9.03
N ILE A 128 -3.11 28.88 -8.44
CA ILE A 128 -2.93 28.38 -7.08
C ILE A 128 -2.20 27.03 -7.12
N PRO A 129 -0.92 26.97 -6.70
CA PRO A 129 -0.13 25.73 -6.74
C PRO A 129 -0.55 24.77 -5.64
N VAL A 130 -0.10 23.52 -5.73
CA VAL A 130 -0.27 22.53 -4.68
C VAL A 130 0.98 22.52 -3.80
N TYR A 131 0.98 23.32 -2.74
CA TYR A 131 2.10 23.35 -1.80
C TYR A 131 1.83 22.55 -0.52
N PRO A 132 2.82 21.78 -0.02
CA PRO A 132 2.65 20.99 1.20
C PRO A 132 2.39 21.82 2.47
N TYR A 133 2.78 23.11 2.50
CA TYR A 133 2.51 23.99 3.65
C TYR A 133 1.05 24.44 3.75
N PHE A 134 0.22 24.21 2.71
CA PHE A 134 -1.20 24.57 2.72
C PHE A 134 -1.98 23.86 3.85
N LYS A 135 -1.47 22.72 4.36
CA LYS A 135 -1.99 22.02 5.55
C LYS A 135 -1.90 22.83 6.85
N ASN A 136 -1.01 23.81 6.90
CA ASN A 136 -0.79 24.69 8.05
C ASN A 136 -1.42 26.08 7.85
N LEU A 137 -2.04 26.36 6.70
CA LEU A 137 -2.71 27.64 6.49
C LEU A 137 -3.91 27.77 7.42
N LEU A 138 -3.93 28.86 8.19
CA LEU A 138 -5.06 29.32 8.98
C LEU A 138 -5.88 30.33 8.19
N ALA A 139 -5.21 31.22 7.47
CA ALA A 139 -5.83 32.28 6.69
C ALA A 139 -5.06 32.49 5.37
N LEU A 140 -5.80 32.64 4.27
CA LEU A 140 -5.26 32.91 2.94
C LEU A 140 -6.03 34.06 2.29
N TYR A 141 -5.34 35.15 2.01
CA TYR A 141 -5.90 36.33 1.36
C TYR A 141 -5.34 36.47 -0.06
N LEU A 142 -6.21 36.33 -1.05
CA LEU A 142 -5.90 36.42 -2.48
C LEU A 142 -6.77 37.48 -3.17
N THR A 143 -7.40 38.37 -2.39
CA THR A 143 -8.22 39.47 -2.91
C THR A 143 -7.46 40.29 -3.96
N ASN A 144 -8.13 40.68 -5.03
CA ASN A 144 -7.56 41.52 -6.09
C ASN A 144 -6.31 40.88 -6.72
N ASN A 145 -6.53 39.74 -7.39
CA ASN A 145 -5.54 39.02 -8.18
C ASN A 145 -6.18 38.63 -9.53
N ASN A 146 -5.46 37.85 -10.35
CA ASN A 146 -5.89 37.44 -11.69
C ASN A 146 -6.24 35.95 -11.75
N ILE A 147 -6.77 35.37 -10.67
CA ILE A 147 -7.02 33.94 -10.57
C ILE A 147 -8.27 33.57 -11.37
N GLN A 148 -8.14 32.60 -12.28
CA GLN A 148 -9.24 32.14 -13.13
C GLN A 148 -9.84 30.82 -12.67
N GLN A 149 -9.03 29.96 -12.06
CA GLN A 149 -9.44 28.64 -11.59
C GLN A 149 -8.77 28.32 -10.26
N PHE A 150 -9.49 27.59 -9.42
CA PHE A 150 -8.98 27.11 -8.14
C PHE A 150 -8.70 25.60 -8.20
N ASN A 151 -7.45 25.21 -7.93
CA ASN A 151 -7.01 23.83 -8.08
C ASN A 151 -7.60 22.93 -6.96
N ALA A 152 -8.37 21.90 -7.33
CA ALA A 152 -8.97 20.97 -6.38
C ALA A 152 -7.93 20.24 -5.49
N MET A 153 -6.75 19.94 -6.02
CA MET A 153 -5.68 19.30 -5.24
C MET A 153 -5.10 20.24 -4.18
N ALA A 154 -5.11 21.55 -4.41
CA ALA A 154 -4.69 22.53 -3.41
C ALA A 154 -5.69 22.57 -2.24
N VAL A 155 -6.99 22.51 -2.54
CA VAL A 155 -8.06 22.46 -1.54
C VAL A 155 -7.97 21.21 -0.66
N ASN A 156 -7.57 20.06 -1.21
CA ASN A 156 -7.37 18.84 -0.41
C ASN A 156 -6.35 19.04 0.73
N ASN A 157 -5.41 19.97 0.58
CA ASN A 157 -4.43 20.31 1.60
C ASN A 157 -4.95 21.31 2.63
N PHE A 158 -6.13 21.93 2.47
CA PHE A 158 -6.68 22.90 3.42
C PHE A 158 -7.25 22.23 4.68
N LYS A 159 -6.38 21.67 5.52
CA LYS A 159 -6.76 20.93 6.74
C LYS A 159 -7.12 21.83 7.92
N ARG A 160 -6.55 23.05 7.98
CA ARG A 160 -6.67 23.95 9.13
C ARG A 160 -7.18 25.34 8.78
N ILE A 161 -7.48 25.59 7.50
CA ILE A 161 -7.90 26.92 7.04
C ILE A 161 -9.24 27.31 7.68
N ARG A 162 -9.35 28.59 8.00
CA ARG A 162 -10.53 29.21 8.60
C ARG A 162 -10.94 30.46 7.85
N VAL A 163 -9.98 31.21 7.32
CA VAL A 163 -10.23 32.41 6.52
C VAL A 163 -9.74 32.18 5.09
N LEU A 164 -10.63 32.40 4.12
CA LEU A 164 -10.27 32.38 2.71
C LEU A 164 -10.91 33.57 2.01
N HIS A 165 -10.08 34.45 1.46
CA HIS A 165 -10.54 35.55 0.64
C HIS A 165 -10.00 35.34 -0.77
N ILE A 166 -10.92 35.16 -1.73
CA ILE A 166 -10.63 34.99 -3.16
C ILE A 166 -11.53 35.91 -4.00
N ASP A 167 -12.06 36.96 -3.37
CA ASP A 167 -12.86 38.01 -3.97
C ASP A 167 -12.04 38.88 -4.93
N SER A 168 -12.71 39.63 -5.82
CA SER A 168 -12.05 40.48 -6.82
C SER A 168 -11.03 39.71 -7.66
N ASN A 169 -11.46 38.60 -8.26
CA ASN A 169 -10.67 37.76 -9.14
C ASN A 169 -11.50 37.45 -10.41
N ASN A 170 -11.04 36.53 -11.25
CA ASN A 170 -11.74 36.15 -12.48
C ASN A 170 -12.23 34.69 -12.42
N LEU A 171 -12.66 34.22 -11.24
CA LEU A 171 -13.10 32.84 -11.06
C LEU A 171 -14.46 32.61 -11.73
N SER A 172 -14.54 31.57 -12.56
CA SER A 172 -15.79 31.13 -13.17
C SER A 172 -16.51 30.03 -12.41
N SER A 173 -15.79 29.28 -11.58
CA SER A 173 -16.31 28.18 -10.76
C SER A 173 -15.35 27.86 -9.60
N LEU A 174 -15.83 27.09 -8.63
CA LEU A 174 -15.02 26.55 -7.54
C LEU A 174 -15.05 25.01 -7.58
N PRO A 175 -13.98 24.33 -7.13
CA PRO A 175 -13.99 22.88 -7.01
C PRO A 175 -14.88 22.46 -5.84
N ARG A 176 -15.64 21.37 -6.01
CA ARG A 176 -16.67 20.94 -5.04
C ARG A 176 -16.13 20.61 -3.64
N ASN A 177 -14.89 20.12 -3.55
CA ASN A 177 -14.24 19.84 -2.27
C ASN A 177 -13.95 21.09 -1.43
N ILE A 178 -14.21 22.30 -1.95
CA ILE A 178 -14.18 23.54 -1.15
C ILE A 178 -15.29 23.59 -0.09
N GLU A 179 -16.29 22.71 -0.15
CA GLU A 179 -17.31 22.59 0.91
C GLU A 179 -16.75 21.97 2.20
N GLU A 180 -15.64 21.21 2.12
CA GLU A 180 -15.10 20.44 3.25
C GLU A 180 -14.45 21.31 4.34
N PRO A 181 -13.64 22.34 4.04
CA PRO A 181 -13.05 23.17 5.08
C PRO A 181 -14.10 23.98 5.84
N GLY A 182 -14.00 23.97 7.17
CA GLY A 182 -14.87 24.76 8.06
C GLY A 182 -14.49 26.25 8.08
N PHE A 183 -14.77 26.98 7.01
CA PHE A 183 -14.51 28.42 6.94
C PHE A 183 -15.34 29.19 7.96
N THR A 184 -14.70 30.12 8.67
CA THR A 184 -15.36 31.08 9.57
C THR A 184 -15.53 32.44 8.91
N ASN A 185 -14.72 32.73 7.88
CA ASN A 185 -14.76 33.99 7.15
C ASN A 185 -14.34 33.76 5.69
N LEU A 186 -15.29 33.91 4.77
CA LEU A 186 -15.13 33.63 3.35
C LEU A 186 -15.47 34.89 2.54
N ALA A 187 -14.65 35.25 1.57
CA ALA A 187 -14.96 36.32 0.62
C ALA A 187 -14.83 35.79 -0.81
N LEU A 188 -15.93 35.88 -1.57
CA LEU A 188 -16.05 35.37 -2.94
C LEU A 188 -16.58 36.41 -3.94
N HIS A 189 -17.01 37.58 -3.46
CA HIS A 189 -17.66 38.60 -4.29
C HIS A 189 -16.72 39.11 -5.40
N ASP A 190 -17.30 39.79 -6.39
CA ASP A 190 -16.54 40.34 -7.52
C ASP A 190 -15.73 39.27 -8.28
N ASN A 191 -16.40 38.16 -8.61
CA ASN A 191 -15.91 37.10 -9.49
C ASN A 191 -16.94 36.83 -10.59
N ALA A 192 -16.50 36.18 -11.67
CA ALA A 192 -17.31 35.93 -12.87
C ALA A 192 -17.98 34.53 -12.85
N PHE A 193 -18.68 34.17 -11.77
CA PHE A 193 -19.22 32.81 -11.62
C PHE A 193 -20.26 32.45 -12.67
N LYS A 194 -20.05 31.34 -13.39
CA LYS A 194 -20.98 30.85 -14.42
C LYS A 194 -22.03 29.93 -13.81
N CYS A 195 -23.22 30.47 -13.57
CA CYS A 195 -24.32 29.74 -12.97
C CYS A 195 -24.96 28.79 -13.98
N SER A 196 -24.50 27.54 -13.95
CA SER A 196 -25.06 26.39 -14.67
C SER A 196 -25.48 25.33 -13.67
N CYS A 197 -26.08 24.23 -14.14
CA CYS A 197 -26.51 23.16 -13.26
C CYS A 197 -25.38 22.59 -12.38
N ASN A 198 -24.15 22.58 -12.89
CA ASN A 198 -22.95 22.16 -12.15
C ASN A 198 -22.58 23.07 -10.97
N LEU A 199 -23.13 24.28 -10.87
CA LEU A 199 -22.89 25.23 -9.79
C LEU A 199 -24.05 25.28 -8.77
N LYS A 200 -25.12 24.49 -8.96
CA LYS A 200 -26.27 24.42 -8.05
C LYS A 200 -25.88 24.07 -6.61
N TRP A 201 -24.86 23.22 -6.43
CA TRP A 201 -24.34 22.89 -5.10
C TRP A 201 -23.85 24.14 -4.35
N MET A 202 -23.25 25.10 -5.07
CA MET A 202 -22.67 26.30 -4.49
C MET A 202 -23.75 27.23 -3.93
N LYS A 203 -24.92 27.31 -4.58
CA LYS A 203 -26.09 28.00 -4.01
C LYS A 203 -26.44 27.44 -2.63
N ASN A 204 -26.62 26.12 -2.53
CA ASN A 204 -26.99 25.46 -1.28
C ASN A 204 -25.93 25.64 -0.19
N TRP A 205 -24.65 25.58 -0.59
CA TRP A 205 -23.52 25.83 0.29
C TRP A 205 -23.50 27.27 0.80
N LEU A 206 -23.67 28.26 -0.08
CA LEU A 206 -23.73 29.68 0.28
C LEU A 206 -24.91 30.01 1.19
N GLN A 207 -26.09 29.41 0.97
CA GLN A 207 -27.24 29.57 1.87
C GLN A 207 -26.91 29.08 3.30
N LYS A 208 -26.27 27.92 3.43
CA LYS A 208 -25.83 27.40 4.74
C LYS A 208 -24.84 28.34 5.43
N LEU A 209 -23.87 28.88 4.69
CA LEU A 209 -22.88 29.81 5.22
C LEU A 209 -23.47 31.18 5.55
N HIS A 210 -24.47 31.64 4.78
CA HIS A 210 -25.21 32.87 5.03
C HIS A 210 -25.90 32.85 6.39
N HIS A 211 -26.62 31.76 6.71
CA HIS A 211 -27.26 31.60 8.01
C HIS A 211 -26.29 31.66 9.20
N ARG A 212 -24.99 31.40 8.96
CA ARG A 212 -23.93 31.46 9.96
C ARG A 212 -23.15 32.78 9.94
N ASN A 213 -23.50 33.74 9.07
CA ASN A 213 -22.77 34.98 8.82
C ASN A 213 -21.28 34.76 8.47
N GLN A 214 -20.97 33.71 7.70
CA GLN A 214 -19.60 33.31 7.39
C GLN A 214 -19.09 33.85 6.04
N VAL A 215 -19.94 34.46 5.21
CA VAL A 215 -19.58 34.99 3.89
C VAL A 215 -19.69 36.51 3.90
N LYS A 216 -18.61 37.20 3.51
CA LYS A 216 -18.57 38.65 3.34
C LYS A 216 -19.21 39.07 2.03
N ASN A 217 -19.98 40.16 2.09
CA ASN A 217 -20.66 40.78 0.96
C ASN A 217 -21.35 39.73 0.07
N ILE A 218 -22.09 38.81 0.69
CA ILE A 218 -22.70 37.67 0.00
C ILE A 218 -23.69 38.12 -1.08
N GLU A 219 -24.31 39.27 -0.88
CA GLU A 219 -25.16 39.98 -1.84
C GLU A 219 -24.45 40.29 -3.17
N ASN A 220 -23.10 40.41 -3.15
CA ASN A 220 -22.27 40.68 -4.32
C ASN A 220 -21.58 39.42 -4.87
N VAL A 221 -21.99 38.23 -4.40
CA VAL A 221 -21.62 36.95 -5.02
C VAL A 221 -22.62 36.65 -6.12
N LEU A 222 -22.31 37.11 -7.33
CA LEU A 222 -23.24 37.19 -8.46
C LEU A 222 -22.93 36.15 -9.55
N CYS A 223 -23.94 35.82 -10.35
CA CYS A 223 -23.74 35.07 -11.59
C CYS A 223 -23.32 36.00 -12.73
N GLN A 224 -22.38 35.55 -13.55
CA GLN A 224 -22.13 36.11 -14.86
C GLN A 224 -23.32 35.79 -15.77
N SER A 225 -24.04 36.83 -16.23
CA SER A 225 -25.17 36.72 -17.17
C SER A 225 -24.96 37.66 -18.35
N ASP A 226 -25.33 37.20 -19.56
CA ASP A 226 -25.28 38.01 -20.78
C ASP A 226 -26.48 38.96 -20.91
N SER A 227 -27.53 38.76 -20.11
CA SER A 227 -28.70 39.63 -20.04
C SER A 227 -28.60 40.59 -18.85
N ALA A 228 -28.69 41.90 -19.14
CA ALA A 228 -28.54 42.99 -18.17
C ALA A 228 -29.73 43.15 -17.19
N GLU A 229 -30.72 42.26 -17.22
CA GLU A 229 -31.87 42.30 -16.31
C GLU A 229 -31.67 41.36 -15.11
N GLY A 230 -31.38 41.95 -13.95
CA GLY A 230 -31.56 41.30 -12.66
C GLY A 230 -30.40 40.41 -12.20
N VAL A 231 -29.20 40.96 -12.11
CA VAL A 231 -28.05 40.28 -11.47
C VAL A 231 -28.37 40.06 -9.98
N LYS A 232 -28.86 38.87 -9.65
CA LYS A 232 -29.17 38.45 -8.29
C LYS A 232 -28.02 37.63 -7.70
N ALA A 233 -27.88 37.69 -6.38
CA ALA A 233 -26.91 36.89 -5.66
C ALA A 233 -27.19 35.38 -5.80
N ILE A 234 -26.14 34.58 -5.93
CA ILE A 234 -26.24 33.12 -6.20
C ILE A 234 -27.13 32.41 -5.18
N TYR A 235 -27.06 32.82 -3.91
CA TYR A 235 -27.82 32.20 -2.82
C TYR A 235 -29.33 32.49 -2.86
N THR A 236 -29.78 33.51 -3.60
CA THR A 236 -31.21 33.89 -3.72
C THR A 236 -31.84 33.45 -5.03
N LEU A 237 -31.04 32.99 -6.00
CA LEU A 237 -31.55 32.60 -7.31
C LEU A 237 -32.47 31.38 -7.24
N PRO A 238 -33.62 31.37 -7.94
CA PRO A 238 -34.46 30.18 -8.12
C PRO A 238 -33.67 29.02 -8.77
N ASP A 239 -34.11 27.78 -8.53
CA ASP A 239 -33.42 26.59 -9.06
C ASP A 239 -33.52 26.50 -10.59
N GLU A 240 -34.59 27.05 -11.17
CA GLU A 240 -34.85 27.07 -12.61
C GLU A 240 -33.78 27.88 -13.37
N ASN A 241 -33.24 28.93 -12.75
CA ASN A 241 -32.21 29.79 -13.33
C ASN A 241 -30.85 29.10 -13.51
N PHE A 242 -30.62 27.95 -12.87
CA PHE A 242 -29.42 27.16 -13.09
C PHE A 242 -29.53 26.24 -14.32
N GLY A 243 -30.67 26.23 -15.01
CA GLY A 243 -30.86 25.46 -16.24
C GLY A 243 -30.74 23.94 -16.02
N CYS A 244 -31.03 23.46 -14.81
CA CYS A 244 -31.11 22.03 -14.52
C CYS A 244 -32.39 21.42 -15.12
N ASN A 245 -32.55 21.50 -16.44
CA ASN A 245 -33.55 20.73 -17.14
C ASN A 245 -33.00 19.31 -17.31
N GLU A 246 -33.63 18.32 -16.68
CA GLU A 246 -33.33 16.89 -16.89
C GLU A 246 -33.62 16.38 -18.32
N THR A 247 -33.70 17.25 -19.33
CA THR A 247 -34.33 16.88 -20.61
C THR A 247 -33.69 17.39 -21.91
N ALA A 248 -32.55 18.09 -21.94
CA ALA A 248 -32.03 18.61 -23.21
C ALA A 248 -30.59 18.25 -23.60
N GLU A 249 -29.66 18.02 -22.68
CA GLU A 249 -28.24 17.79 -23.04
C GLU A 249 -27.72 16.40 -22.69
N TYR A 250 -28.47 15.63 -21.88
CA TYR A 250 -28.15 14.23 -21.61
C TYR A 250 -28.81 13.27 -22.62
N LYS A 251 -30.04 13.54 -23.11
CA LYS A 251 -30.80 12.57 -23.92
C LYS A 251 -30.19 12.24 -25.29
N THR A 252 -29.56 13.18 -25.99
CA THR A 252 -28.97 12.91 -27.33
C THR A 252 -27.60 12.24 -27.24
N VAL A 253 -26.79 12.59 -26.23
CA VAL A 253 -25.46 11.97 -26.05
C VAL A 253 -25.57 10.65 -25.30
N THR A 254 -26.44 10.51 -24.29
CA THR A 254 -26.62 9.21 -23.64
C THR A 254 -27.36 8.20 -24.48
N ASN A 255 -28.30 8.57 -25.35
CA ASN A 255 -28.90 7.54 -26.21
C ASN A 255 -27.87 6.98 -27.23
N ILE A 256 -26.92 7.80 -27.70
CA ILE A 256 -25.87 7.35 -28.62
C ILE A 256 -24.72 6.63 -27.88
N ILE A 257 -24.35 7.11 -26.67
CA ILE A 257 -23.26 6.51 -25.89
C ILE A 257 -23.75 5.30 -25.09
N GLN A 258 -24.94 5.32 -24.46
CA GLN A 258 -25.46 4.22 -23.64
C GLN A 258 -25.85 2.98 -24.46
N GLU A 259 -26.34 3.14 -25.70
CA GLU A 259 -26.52 1.99 -26.61
C GLU A 259 -25.17 1.39 -27.01
N LYS A 260 -24.16 2.22 -27.31
CA LYS A 260 -22.83 1.72 -27.75
C LYS A 260 -21.95 1.23 -26.60
N THR A 261 -22.00 1.85 -25.42
CA THR A 261 -21.19 1.42 -24.27
C THR A 261 -21.80 0.22 -23.56
N SER A 262 -23.13 0.07 -23.52
CA SER A 262 -23.75 -1.14 -22.95
C SER A 262 -23.49 -2.38 -23.80
N THR A 263 -23.52 -2.25 -25.14
CA THR A 263 -23.10 -3.35 -26.04
C THR A 263 -21.61 -3.62 -25.95
N ILE A 264 -20.74 -2.61 -25.90
CA ILE A 264 -19.30 -2.83 -25.74
C ILE A 264 -18.99 -3.48 -24.38
N ILE A 265 -19.62 -3.04 -23.29
CA ILE A 265 -19.43 -3.63 -21.96
C ILE A 265 -19.98 -5.07 -21.92
N ALA A 266 -21.15 -5.34 -22.50
CA ALA A 266 -21.71 -6.69 -22.55
C ALA A 266 -20.89 -7.64 -23.42
N VAL A 267 -20.39 -7.18 -24.58
CA VAL A 267 -19.52 -7.97 -25.46
C VAL A 267 -18.15 -8.18 -24.83
N THR A 268 -17.57 -7.18 -24.17
CA THR A 268 -16.28 -7.31 -23.48
C THR A 268 -16.39 -8.22 -22.26
N LEU A 269 -17.42 -8.09 -21.42
CA LEU A 269 -17.65 -9.02 -20.30
C LEU A 269 -18.00 -10.42 -20.79
N GLY A 270 -18.84 -10.55 -21.83
CA GLY A 270 -19.23 -11.84 -22.39
C GLY A 270 -18.06 -12.56 -23.05
N SER A 271 -17.21 -11.84 -23.81
CA SER A 271 -15.99 -12.39 -24.39
C SER A 271 -14.93 -12.70 -23.33
N LEU A 272 -14.81 -11.90 -22.28
CA LEU A 272 -13.93 -12.19 -21.14
C LEU A 272 -14.40 -13.46 -20.40
N LEU A 273 -15.70 -13.59 -20.14
CA LEU A 273 -16.29 -14.79 -19.56
C LEU A 273 -16.05 -16.01 -20.45
N ALA A 274 -16.32 -15.93 -21.75
CA ALA A 274 -16.06 -17.02 -22.68
C ALA A 274 -14.57 -17.39 -22.75
N MET A 275 -13.67 -16.40 -22.78
CA MET A 275 -12.22 -16.61 -22.75
C MET A 275 -11.77 -17.30 -21.46
N THR A 276 -12.27 -16.86 -20.30
CA THR A 276 -11.95 -17.51 -19.01
C THR A 276 -12.49 -18.94 -18.96
N LEU A 277 -13.69 -19.20 -19.50
CA LEU A 277 -14.25 -20.54 -19.61
C LEU A 277 -13.45 -21.44 -20.55
N ILE A 278 -13.02 -20.93 -21.71
CA ILE A 278 -12.18 -21.67 -22.65
C ILE A 278 -10.83 -21.98 -22.02
N ILE A 279 -10.18 -21.00 -21.38
CA ILE A 279 -8.92 -21.22 -20.66
C ILE A 279 -9.11 -22.25 -19.55
N PHE A 280 -10.20 -22.16 -18.77
CA PHE A 280 -10.51 -23.14 -17.73
C PHE A 280 -10.72 -24.54 -18.30
N ILE A 281 -11.45 -24.69 -19.41
CA ILE A 281 -11.64 -25.97 -20.10
C ILE A 281 -10.31 -26.51 -20.64
N LEU A 282 -9.46 -25.65 -21.22
CA LEU A 282 -8.12 -26.03 -21.66
C LEU A 282 -7.26 -26.47 -20.48
N LEU A 283 -7.28 -25.76 -19.36
CA LEU A 283 -6.59 -26.15 -18.13
C LEU A 283 -7.09 -27.48 -17.57
N LEU A 284 -8.39 -27.78 -17.69
CA LEU A 284 -8.95 -29.08 -17.30
C LEU A 284 -8.58 -30.19 -18.28
N LYS A 285 -8.65 -29.94 -19.59
CA LYS A 285 -8.30 -30.90 -20.66
C LYS A 285 -6.81 -31.25 -20.62
N TYR A 286 -5.95 -30.26 -20.43
CA TYR A 286 -4.50 -30.40 -20.37
C TYR A 286 -3.97 -30.45 -18.94
N ARG A 287 -4.83 -30.72 -17.94
CA ARG A 287 -4.48 -30.69 -16.51
C ARG A 287 -3.25 -31.51 -16.18
N ARG A 288 -3.08 -32.69 -16.81
CA ARG A 288 -1.90 -33.56 -16.59
C ARG A 288 -0.61 -32.95 -17.14
N VAL A 289 -0.67 -32.33 -18.31
CA VAL A 289 0.48 -31.68 -18.96
C VAL A 289 0.84 -30.39 -18.21
N MET A 290 -0.15 -29.60 -17.81
CA MET A 290 0.05 -28.39 -17.02
C MET A 290 0.61 -28.69 -15.62
N LYS A 291 0.15 -29.77 -14.97
CA LYS A 291 0.75 -30.25 -13.70
C LYS A 291 2.23 -30.61 -13.89
N ALA A 292 2.56 -31.36 -14.94
CA ALA A 292 3.95 -31.72 -15.24
C ALA A 292 4.81 -30.50 -15.61
N PHE A 293 4.27 -29.52 -16.34
CA PHE A 293 4.96 -28.28 -16.68
C PHE A 293 5.19 -27.37 -15.45
N MET A 294 4.18 -27.18 -14.60
CA MET A 294 4.32 -26.43 -13.34
C MET A 294 5.35 -27.07 -12.40
N TYR A 295 5.40 -28.40 -12.36
CA TYR A 295 6.42 -29.14 -11.65
C TYR A 295 7.81 -28.88 -12.25
N ALA A 296 7.97 -29.04 -13.57
CA ALA A 296 9.26 -28.96 -14.24
C ALA A 296 9.89 -27.55 -14.26
N HIS A 297 9.08 -26.48 -14.23
CA HIS A 297 9.57 -25.10 -14.33
C HIS A 297 9.39 -24.25 -13.09
N PHE A 298 8.41 -24.53 -12.22
CA PHE A 298 8.05 -23.66 -11.10
C PHE A 298 8.10 -24.35 -9.73
N ASN A 299 8.39 -25.67 -9.67
CA ASN A 299 8.44 -26.47 -8.44
C ASN A 299 7.16 -26.36 -7.57
N TRP A 300 6.01 -26.04 -8.19
CA TRP A 300 4.74 -25.76 -7.52
C TRP A 300 3.74 -26.90 -7.76
N HIS A 301 3.13 -27.40 -6.67
CA HIS A 301 2.19 -28.52 -6.64
C HIS A 301 0.78 -28.07 -6.18
N PRO A 302 -0.14 -27.69 -7.07
CA PRO A 302 -1.49 -27.30 -6.67
C PRO A 302 -2.37 -28.52 -6.35
N PHE A 303 -2.86 -28.59 -5.12
CA PHE A 303 -3.93 -29.49 -4.65
C PHE A 303 -3.64 -31.01 -4.64
N ASP A 304 -2.37 -31.43 -4.61
CA ASP A 304 -2.01 -32.82 -4.31
C ASP A 304 -1.66 -32.92 -2.82
N HIS A 305 -2.66 -33.15 -1.96
CA HIS A 305 -2.43 -33.50 -0.56
C HIS A 305 -2.04 -34.98 -0.50
N ILE A 306 -0.74 -35.22 -0.53
CA ILE A 306 -0.19 -36.56 -0.38
C ILE A 306 0.56 -36.57 0.95
N ASP A 307 -0.09 -37.11 1.98
CA ASP A 307 0.53 -37.44 3.27
C ASP A 307 1.51 -38.61 3.09
N ASP A 308 2.66 -38.35 2.45
CA ASP A 308 3.84 -39.23 2.52
C ASP A 308 4.76 -38.83 3.70
N ALA A 309 4.21 -38.10 4.67
CA ALA A 309 4.91 -37.53 5.82
C ALA A 309 5.07 -38.51 7.00
N ASP A 310 5.22 -39.81 6.71
CA ASP A 310 5.67 -40.75 7.74
C ASP A 310 7.18 -40.61 7.92
N SER A 311 7.57 -39.69 8.79
CA SER A 311 8.97 -39.41 9.16
C SER A 311 9.69 -40.61 9.81
N SER A 312 8.97 -41.70 10.14
CA SER A 312 9.59 -42.91 10.67
C SER A 312 10.30 -43.77 9.60
N LYS A 313 10.02 -43.54 8.31
CA LYS A 313 10.59 -44.30 7.20
C LYS A 313 11.99 -43.79 6.86
N ILE A 314 12.95 -44.71 6.75
CA ILE A 314 14.37 -44.40 6.52
C ILE A 314 14.63 -44.04 5.05
N TYR A 315 13.88 -44.65 4.13
CA TYR A 315 14.07 -44.52 2.70
C TYR A 315 12.86 -43.86 2.04
N ASP A 316 13.12 -43.03 1.03
CA ASP A 316 12.09 -42.43 0.20
C ASP A 316 11.48 -43.48 -0.74
N ALA A 317 12.29 -44.39 -1.28
CA ALA A 317 11.77 -45.53 -2.03
C ALA A 317 12.70 -46.75 -2.00
N PHE A 318 12.12 -47.96 -2.00
CA PHE A 318 12.81 -49.20 -2.30
C PHE A 318 12.74 -49.49 -3.81
N VAL A 319 13.86 -49.83 -4.44
CA VAL A 319 13.92 -50.12 -5.88
C VAL A 319 14.10 -51.61 -6.13
N SER A 320 13.10 -52.21 -6.76
CA SER A 320 13.07 -53.60 -7.21
C SER A 320 13.34 -53.67 -8.71
N TYR A 321 14.36 -54.41 -9.12
CA TYR A 321 14.78 -54.54 -10.52
C TYR A 321 15.49 -55.89 -10.75
N SER A 322 15.65 -56.31 -12.01
CA SER A 322 16.38 -57.54 -12.34
C SER A 322 17.87 -57.26 -12.48
N GLU A 323 18.74 -58.21 -12.13
CA GLU A 323 20.20 -58.01 -12.20
C GLU A 323 20.70 -57.56 -13.58
N LYS A 324 20.00 -57.96 -14.67
CA LYS A 324 20.33 -57.52 -16.04
C LYS A 324 20.13 -56.02 -16.26
N GLN A 325 19.28 -55.35 -15.48
CA GLN A 325 19.05 -53.90 -15.53
C GLN A 325 19.92 -53.11 -14.53
N ARG A 326 20.77 -53.79 -13.74
CA ARG A 326 21.60 -53.15 -12.71
C ARG A 326 22.36 -51.92 -13.22
N GLN A 327 23.00 -52.02 -14.38
CA GLN A 327 23.80 -50.94 -14.94
C GLN A 327 22.98 -49.66 -15.16
N TRP A 328 21.75 -49.80 -15.66
CA TRP A 328 20.87 -48.65 -15.87
C TRP A 328 20.33 -48.10 -14.54
N VAL A 329 19.97 -48.98 -13.60
CA VAL A 329 19.48 -48.57 -12.29
C VAL A 329 20.53 -47.77 -11.54
N VAL A 330 21.79 -48.24 -11.49
CA VAL A 330 22.86 -47.55 -10.76
C VAL A 330 23.29 -46.26 -11.46
N ASN A 331 23.61 -46.32 -12.75
CA ASN A 331 24.23 -45.19 -13.45
C ASN A 331 23.22 -44.17 -13.97
N THR A 332 21.92 -44.47 -13.91
CA THR A 332 20.90 -43.56 -14.48
C THR A 332 19.83 -43.24 -13.45
N LEU A 333 19.13 -44.25 -12.93
CA LEU A 333 18.02 -44.04 -11.99
C LEU A 333 18.51 -43.50 -10.64
N GLN A 334 19.45 -44.22 -10.03
CA GLN A 334 20.03 -43.87 -8.74
C GLN A 334 20.80 -42.55 -8.83
N GLU A 335 21.71 -42.41 -9.81
CA GLU A 335 22.49 -41.18 -9.98
C GLU A 335 21.61 -39.93 -10.12
N ARG A 336 20.52 -39.97 -10.89
CA ARG A 336 19.64 -38.81 -11.06
C ARG A 336 18.77 -38.50 -9.85
N LEU A 337 18.33 -39.51 -9.10
CA LEU A 337 17.44 -39.32 -7.95
C LEU A 337 18.22 -38.95 -6.68
N GLU A 338 19.40 -39.54 -6.45
CA GLU A 338 20.24 -39.24 -5.28
C GLU A 338 21.01 -37.91 -5.44
N ASN A 339 21.35 -37.46 -6.67
CA ASN A 339 22.05 -36.18 -6.90
C ASN A 339 21.12 -34.98 -7.15
N ARG A 340 19.79 -35.16 -7.06
CA ARG A 340 18.81 -34.09 -7.20
C ARG A 340 18.84 -33.17 -5.96
N HIS A 341 18.33 -31.95 -6.09
CA HIS A 341 18.05 -31.06 -4.97
C HIS A 341 16.53 -30.86 -4.80
N PRO A 342 15.91 -31.30 -3.69
CA PRO A 342 16.48 -32.14 -2.62
C PRO A 342 16.76 -33.59 -3.09
N PRO A 343 17.74 -34.29 -2.48
CA PRO A 343 18.12 -35.65 -2.86
C PRO A 343 17.14 -36.68 -2.29
N TYR A 344 16.85 -37.72 -3.07
CA TYR A 344 16.11 -38.89 -2.59
C TYR A 344 17.05 -39.90 -1.94
N LYS A 345 16.60 -40.56 -0.88
CA LYS A 345 17.32 -41.68 -0.27
C LYS A 345 16.68 -42.99 -0.71
N LEU A 346 17.35 -43.71 -1.61
CA LEU A 346 16.84 -44.97 -2.16
C LEU A 346 17.37 -46.18 -1.38
N CYS A 347 16.55 -47.22 -1.23
CA CYS A 347 16.99 -48.54 -0.78
C CYS A 347 17.21 -49.43 -2.01
N ILE A 348 18.46 -49.84 -2.23
CA ILE A 348 18.89 -50.63 -3.39
C ILE A 348 19.49 -51.95 -2.91
N HIS A 349 18.96 -53.07 -3.42
CA HIS A 349 19.28 -54.41 -2.90
C HIS A 349 20.77 -54.77 -2.92
N HIS A 350 21.54 -54.31 -3.92
CA HIS A 350 22.98 -54.64 -4.00
C HIS A 350 23.85 -53.85 -3.02
N ARG A 351 23.31 -52.76 -2.44
CA ARG A 351 24.02 -51.85 -1.54
C ARG A 351 23.56 -52.01 -0.09
N ASP A 352 22.25 -52.12 0.11
CA ASP A 352 21.62 -51.92 1.42
C ASP A 352 21.16 -53.22 2.09
N PHE A 353 21.31 -54.39 1.44
CA PHE A 353 20.93 -55.68 2.03
C PHE A 353 21.98 -56.18 3.03
N GLU A 354 21.49 -56.74 4.14
CA GLU A 354 22.35 -57.35 5.16
C GLU A 354 22.93 -58.67 4.65
N ILE A 355 24.25 -58.76 4.64
CA ILE A 355 24.98 -59.97 4.24
C ILE A 355 24.73 -61.07 5.27
N GLY A 356 24.27 -62.24 4.80
CA GLY A 356 24.00 -63.41 5.66
C GLY A 356 22.56 -63.51 6.16
N ALA A 357 21.72 -62.50 5.95
CA ALA A 357 20.27 -62.60 6.19
C ALA A 357 19.54 -63.22 4.98
N PRO A 358 18.42 -63.93 5.18
CA PRO A 358 17.59 -64.42 4.07
C PRO A 358 17.12 -63.27 3.17
N ILE A 359 17.19 -63.46 1.84
CA ILE A 359 16.79 -62.46 0.84
C ILE A 359 15.36 -61.94 1.08
N VAL A 360 14.44 -62.83 1.45
CA VAL A 360 13.04 -62.50 1.77
C VAL A 360 12.94 -61.49 2.91
N ARG A 361 13.75 -61.67 3.96
CA ARG A 361 13.76 -60.76 5.11
C ARG A 361 14.31 -59.40 4.72
N ASN A 362 15.36 -59.37 3.90
CA ASN A 362 15.91 -58.13 3.37
C ASN A 362 14.87 -57.36 2.53
N ILE A 363 14.11 -58.05 1.66
CA ILE A 363 13.05 -57.43 0.85
C ILE A 363 11.93 -56.88 1.75
N LEU A 364 11.41 -57.69 2.68
CA LEU A 364 10.33 -57.27 3.59
C LEU A 364 10.73 -56.05 4.44
N ASN A 365 11.93 -56.07 5.01
CA ASN A 365 12.46 -54.94 5.78
C ASN A 365 12.64 -53.69 4.90
N SER A 366 13.11 -53.86 3.68
CA SER A 366 13.32 -52.74 2.75
C SER A 366 12.01 -52.09 2.34
N VAL A 367 10.97 -52.89 2.10
CA VAL A 367 9.62 -52.40 1.82
C VAL A 367 9.05 -51.68 3.04
N GLU A 368 9.18 -52.25 4.24
CA GLU A 368 8.66 -51.66 5.48
C GLU A 368 9.34 -50.33 5.84
N GLN A 369 10.64 -50.18 5.55
CA GLN A 369 11.42 -48.98 5.85
C GLN A 369 11.32 -47.90 4.76
N SER A 370 10.60 -48.15 3.67
CA SER A 370 10.48 -47.24 2.52
C SER A 370 9.10 -46.61 2.43
N LYS A 371 9.03 -45.33 2.06
CA LYS A 371 7.75 -44.63 1.84
C LYS A 371 7.02 -45.15 0.59
N ARG A 372 7.77 -45.55 -0.43
CA ARG A 372 7.23 -46.09 -1.70
C ARG A 372 8.06 -47.25 -2.21
N MET A 373 7.48 -48.02 -3.13
CA MET A 373 8.16 -49.09 -3.85
C MET A 373 8.23 -48.75 -5.34
N VAL A 374 9.42 -48.78 -5.93
CA VAL A 374 9.67 -48.57 -7.36
C VAL A 374 10.03 -49.92 -7.97
N MET A 375 9.22 -50.39 -8.92
CA MET A 375 9.49 -51.63 -9.66
C MET A 375 9.93 -51.29 -11.09
N VAL A 376 11.12 -51.73 -11.48
CA VAL A 376 11.62 -51.64 -12.86
C VAL A 376 11.20 -52.89 -13.63
N LEU A 377 10.05 -52.80 -14.29
CA LEU A 377 9.45 -53.89 -15.05
C LEU A 377 10.11 -54.03 -16.43
N SER A 378 10.74 -55.18 -16.65
CA SER A 378 11.34 -55.59 -17.93
C SER A 378 10.94 -57.02 -18.26
N ARG A 379 11.16 -57.48 -19.50
CA ARG A 379 10.92 -58.90 -19.84
C ARG A 379 11.77 -59.85 -18.99
N ASN A 380 13.00 -59.44 -18.67
CA ASN A 380 13.89 -60.21 -17.81
C ASN A 380 13.37 -60.26 -16.36
N PHE A 381 12.80 -59.17 -15.86
CA PHE A 381 12.19 -59.12 -14.52
C PHE A 381 11.04 -60.11 -14.38
N LEU A 382 10.19 -60.21 -15.40
CA LEU A 382 9.07 -61.17 -15.41
C LEU A 382 9.52 -62.63 -15.39
N GLN A 383 10.64 -62.95 -16.05
CA GLN A 383 11.15 -64.32 -16.15
C GLN A 383 11.99 -64.76 -14.95
N SER A 384 12.59 -63.83 -14.22
CA SER A 384 13.51 -64.10 -13.11
C SER A 384 12.88 -63.75 -11.76
N GLU A 385 12.79 -62.47 -11.44
CA GLU A 385 12.35 -61.96 -10.14
C GLU A 385 10.86 -62.22 -9.87
N TRP A 386 9.98 -62.02 -10.86
CA TRP A 386 8.53 -62.20 -10.68
C TRP A 386 8.09 -63.67 -10.52
N CYS A 387 8.93 -64.62 -10.98
CA CYS A 387 8.70 -66.05 -10.80
C CYS A 387 8.97 -66.49 -9.35
N MET A 388 9.68 -65.67 -8.56
CA MET A 388 9.93 -65.97 -7.16
C MET A 388 8.71 -65.66 -6.30
N LEU A 389 8.18 -66.69 -5.63
CA LEU A 389 7.09 -66.56 -4.66
C LEU A 389 7.38 -65.47 -3.61
N GLU A 390 8.65 -65.38 -3.20
CA GLU A 390 9.17 -64.41 -2.23
C GLU A 390 8.99 -62.95 -2.67
N PHE A 391 9.14 -62.66 -3.97
CA PHE A 391 8.87 -61.35 -4.54
C PHE A 391 7.38 -61.06 -4.59
N ARG A 392 6.54 -62.04 -4.97
CA ARG A 392 5.08 -61.88 -4.98
C ARG A 392 4.54 -61.53 -3.60
N THR A 393 5.02 -62.21 -2.55
CA THR A 393 4.60 -61.96 -1.17
C THR A 393 4.97 -60.54 -0.70
N ALA A 394 6.15 -60.03 -1.05
CA ALA A 394 6.55 -58.68 -0.71
C ALA A 394 5.70 -57.59 -1.41
N HIS A 395 5.32 -57.81 -2.68
CA HIS A 395 4.44 -56.90 -3.42
C HIS A 395 3.00 -56.95 -2.92
N HIS A 396 2.51 -58.15 -2.56
CA HIS A 396 1.20 -58.31 -1.94
C HIS A 396 1.13 -57.55 -0.61
N LYS A 397 2.16 -57.69 0.23
CA LYS A 397 2.26 -56.94 1.49
C LYS A 397 2.31 -55.42 1.27
N ALA A 398 3.04 -54.95 0.25
CA ALA A 398 3.06 -53.52 -0.10
C ALA A 398 1.65 -52.99 -0.44
N LEU A 399 0.83 -53.78 -1.13
CA LEU A 399 -0.55 -53.41 -1.43
C LEU A 399 -1.49 -53.47 -0.22
N GLU A 400 -1.32 -54.47 0.66
CA GLU A 400 -2.05 -54.56 1.93
C GLU A 400 -1.77 -53.36 2.83
N ASP A 401 -0.49 -52.98 2.97
CA ASP A 401 -0.03 -51.84 3.76
C ASP A 401 -0.29 -50.48 3.08
N ARG A 402 -1.00 -50.46 1.93
CA ARG A 402 -1.27 -49.28 1.08
C ARG A 402 -0.02 -48.50 0.66
N LEU A 403 1.14 -49.14 0.62
CA LEU A 403 2.33 -48.55 0.03
C LEU A 403 2.08 -48.32 -1.46
N LYS A 404 2.36 -47.09 -1.91
CA LYS A 404 2.17 -46.72 -3.31
C LYS A 404 3.28 -47.36 -4.15
N LEU A 405 2.89 -48.25 -5.06
CA LEU A 405 3.77 -48.86 -6.05
C LEU A 405 3.91 -47.93 -7.26
N ILE A 406 5.13 -47.75 -7.74
CA ILE A 406 5.49 -47.04 -8.97
C ILE A 406 6.12 -48.04 -9.91
N ILE A 407 5.56 -48.22 -11.11
CA ILE A 407 6.04 -49.19 -12.09
C ILE A 407 6.77 -48.46 -13.22
N ILE A 408 8.07 -48.68 -13.35
CA ILE A 408 8.88 -48.19 -14.47
C ILE A 408 8.90 -49.28 -15.55
N MET A 409 8.29 -49.01 -16.71
CA MET A 409 8.36 -49.92 -17.86
C MET A 409 9.66 -49.67 -18.61
N PHE A 410 10.60 -50.61 -18.50
CA PHE A 410 11.92 -50.54 -19.13
C PHE A 410 11.90 -51.02 -20.58
N ASP A 411 11.11 -52.06 -20.87
CA ASP A 411 10.87 -52.60 -22.21
C ASP A 411 9.40 -52.39 -22.60
N ASP A 412 9.07 -52.49 -23.90
CA ASP A 412 7.70 -52.55 -24.41
C ASP A 412 7.05 -53.92 -24.08
N VAL A 413 6.86 -54.19 -22.80
CA VAL A 413 6.14 -55.38 -22.31
C VAL A 413 4.66 -55.20 -22.64
N SER A 414 4.11 -56.09 -23.46
CA SER A 414 2.70 -56.05 -23.81
C SER A 414 1.83 -56.50 -22.63
N MET A 415 0.68 -55.86 -22.41
CA MET A 415 -0.29 -56.26 -21.39
C MET A 415 -0.79 -57.72 -21.54
N ALA A 416 -0.61 -58.31 -22.72
CA ALA A 416 -0.98 -59.68 -23.00
C ALA A 416 0.00 -60.71 -22.40
N GLU A 417 1.25 -60.32 -22.16
CA GLU A 417 2.30 -61.17 -21.57
C GLU A 417 2.24 -61.22 -20.03
N LEU A 418 1.36 -60.42 -19.42
CA LEU A 418 1.25 -60.28 -17.97
C LEU A 418 0.20 -61.24 -17.40
N ASP A 419 0.45 -61.74 -16.18
CA ASP A 419 -0.56 -62.46 -15.41
C ASP A 419 -1.65 -61.52 -14.87
N GLU A 420 -2.78 -62.09 -14.42
CA GLU A 420 -3.93 -61.30 -13.93
C GLU A 420 -3.59 -60.44 -12.71
N GLU A 421 -2.64 -60.89 -11.89
CA GLU A 421 -2.15 -60.14 -10.73
C GLU A 421 -1.36 -58.89 -11.16
N MET A 422 -0.43 -59.02 -12.10
CA MET A 422 0.32 -57.87 -12.62
C MET A 422 -0.58 -56.91 -13.40
N LYS A 423 -1.56 -57.42 -14.14
CA LYS A 423 -2.60 -56.56 -14.76
C LYS A 423 -3.36 -55.75 -13.73
N LEU A 424 -3.69 -56.35 -12.57
CA LEU A 424 -4.34 -55.64 -11.48
C LEU A 424 -3.41 -54.53 -10.95
N TYR A 425 -2.13 -54.83 -10.73
CA TYR A 425 -1.17 -53.85 -10.22
C TYR A 425 -0.98 -52.68 -11.17
N MET A 426 -0.91 -52.94 -12.47
CA MET A 426 -0.80 -51.87 -13.48
C MET A 426 -2.09 -51.04 -13.61
N ARG A 427 -3.26 -51.63 -13.33
CA ARG A 427 -4.53 -50.89 -13.33
C ARG A 427 -4.69 -50.01 -12.09
N THR A 428 -4.15 -50.43 -10.95
CA THR A 428 -4.34 -49.74 -9.67
C THR A 428 -3.20 -48.78 -9.31
N ASN A 429 -2.05 -48.86 -9.99
CA ASN A 429 -0.85 -48.08 -9.66
C ASN A 429 -0.35 -47.19 -10.81
N THR A 430 0.58 -46.28 -10.47
CA THR A 430 1.19 -45.38 -11.45
C THR A 430 2.27 -46.13 -12.22
N TYR A 431 2.18 -46.18 -13.55
CA TYR A 431 3.24 -46.70 -14.40
C TYR A 431 3.82 -45.61 -15.32
N VAL A 432 5.13 -45.65 -15.56
CA VAL A 432 5.88 -44.68 -16.37
C VAL A 432 6.82 -45.43 -17.31
N SER A 433 6.76 -45.15 -18.62
CA SER A 433 7.64 -45.78 -19.60
C SER A 433 8.97 -45.04 -19.75
N VAL A 434 10.10 -45.76 -19.80
CA VAL A 434 11.42 -45.17 -20.06
C VAL A 434 11.52 -44.59 -21.48
N SER A 435 10.71 -45.08 -22.43
CA SER A 435 10.60 -44.52 -23.79
C SER A 435 9.82 -43.21 -23.87
N ASP A 436 9.19 -42.77 -22.78
CA ASP A 436 8.42 -41.53 -22.74
C ASP A 436 9.34 -40.31 -22.71
N THR A 437 9.07 -39.34 -23.58
CA THR A 437 9.80 -38.07 -23.62
C THR A 437 9.86 -37.34 -22.27
N TRP A 438 8.85 -37.51 -21.41
CA TRP A 438 8.72 -36.83 -20.12
C TRP A 438 8.86 -37.82 -18.95
N PHE A 439 9.63 -38.89 -19.16
CA PHE A 439 9.83 -39.98 -18.19
C PHE A 439 10.25 -39.45 -16.80
N TRP A 440 11.24 -38.55 -16.75
CA TRP A 440 11.80 -38.07 -15.49
C TRP A 440 10.85 -37.16 -14.73
N GLU A 441 10.14 -36.29 -15.44
CA GLU A 441 9.14 -35.40 -14.86
C GLU A 441 7.99 -36.19 -14.25
N LYS A 442 7.53 -37.23 -14.96
CA LYS A 442 6.48 -38.14 -14.48
C LYS A 442 6.96 -38.98 -13.29
N LEU A 443 8.19 -39.49 -13.36
CA LEU A 443 8.76 -40.29 -12.27
C LEU A 443 8.92 -39.45 -11.00
N ILE A 444 9.48 -38.24 -11.09
CA ILE A 444 9.68 -37.42 -9.89
C ILE A 444 8.36 -36.93 -9.31
N HIS A 445 7.37 -36.61 -10.16
CA HIS A 445 6.00 -36.32 -9.66
C HIS A 445 5.39 -37.52 -8.91
N ALA A 446 5.75 -38.74 -9.31
CA ALA A 446 5.32 -39.96 -8.64
C ALA A 446 6.17 -40.32 -7.40
N MET A 447 7.32 -39.70 -7.16
CA MET A 447 8.14 -39.95 -5.96
C MET A 447 7.53 -39.27 -4.71
N PRO A 448 7.90 -39.69 -3.48
CA PRO A 448 7.40 -39.05 -2.27
C PRO A 448 7.88 -37.60 -2.15
N GLN A 449 7.09 -36.75 -1.48
CA GLN A 449 7.51 -35.38 -1.20
C GLN A 449 8.26 -35.32 0.14
N SER A 450 9.44 -34.71 0.17
CA SER A 450 10.14 -34.43 1.41
C SER A 450 9.36 -33.37 2.20
N SER A 451 9.05 -33.65 3.47
CA SER A 451 8.38 -32.65 4.32
C SER A 451 9.34 -31.49 4.65
N VAL A 452 8.81 -30.30 4.94
CA VAL A 452 9.63 -29.13 5.35
C VAL A 452 10.50 -29.46 6.58
N ARG A 453 9.98 -30.27 7.52
CA ARG A 453 10.73 -30.77 8.69
C ARG A 453 11.89 -31.69 8.30
N GLU A 454 11.70 -32.59 7.34
CA GLU A 454 12.76 -33.48 6.87
C GLU A 454 13.86 -32.73 6.10
N LEU A 455 13.51 -31.65 5.41
CA LEU A 455 14.48 -30.77 4.75
C LEU A 455 15.29 -29.97 5.78
N GLU A 456 14.66 -29.51 6.86
CA GLU A 456 15.35 -28.86 7.99
C GLU A 456 16.27 -29.81 8.74
N GLU A 457 15.83 -31.04 9.05
CA GLU A 457 16.64 -32.07 9.73
C GLU A 457 17.83 -32.54 8.87
N ARG A 458 17.63 -32.76 7.57
CA ARG A 458 18.73 -33.08 6.64
C ARG A 458 19.72 -31.93 6.50
N SER A 459 19.25 -30.67 6.47
CA SER A 459 20.15 -29.51 6.45
C SER A 459 21.00 -29.40 7.71
N LYS A 460 20.43 -29.78 8.87
CA LYS A 460 21.12 -29.75 10.16
C LYS A 460 22.19 -30.85 10.25
N HIS A 461 21.90 -32.04 9.72
CA HIS A 461 22.86 -33.13 9.64
C HIS A 461 24.02 -32.83 8.69
N ASP A 462 23.76 -32.22 7.52
CA ASP A 462 24.81 -31.77 6.60
C ASP A 462 25.68 -30.67 7.23
N TYR A 463 25.08 -29.75 8.00
CA TYR A 463 25.81 -28.73 8.75
C TYR A 463 26.73 -29.36 9.82
N ASP A 464 26.22 -30.33 10.57
CA ASP A 464 26.99 -31.05 11.60
C ASP A 464 28.11 -31.90 10.99
N LEU A 465 27.88 -32.51 9.82
CA LEU A 465 28.90 -33.27 9.08
C LEU A 465 30.02 -32.35 8.57
N ILE A 466 29.67 -31.20 7.98
CA ILE A 466 30.64 -30.17 7.55
C ILE A 466 31.44 -29.66 8.76
N GLU A 467 30.78 -29.40 9.89
CA GLU A 467 31.46 -28.96 11.12
C GLU A 467 32.41 -30.04 11.68
N SER A 468 32.04 -31.32 11.58
CA SER A 468 32.90 -32.44 11.99
C SER A 468 34.14 -32.60 11.09
N LEU A 469 33.99 -32.41 9.77
CA LEU A 469 35.09 -32.43 8.80
C LEU A 469 36.03 -31.22 9.00
N GLN A 470 35.46 -30.05 9.30
CA GLN A 470 36.22 -28.84 9.66
C GLN A 470 36.97 -28.98 11.01
N ARG A 471 36.37 -29.67 11.99
CA ARG A 471 37.05 -29.99 13.26
C ARG A 471 38.18 -31.00 13.07
N ASN A 472 38.02 -32.00 12.21
CA ASN A 472 39.06 -32.98 11.93
C ASN A 472 40.24 -32.39 11.12
N THR A 473 39.97 -31.48 10.17
CA THR A 473 41.01 -30.73 9.45
C THR A 473 41.78 -29.76 10.36
N LYS A 474 41.10 -29.08 11.31
CA LYS A 474 41.78 -28.28 12.35
C LYS A 474 42.64 -29.12 13.31
N LYS A 475 42.19 -30.33 13.69
CA LYS A 475 43.00 -31.24 14.51
C LYS A 475 44.23 -31.80 13.77
N GLY A 476 44.15 -31.96 12.44
CA GLY A 476 45.31 -32.30 11.61
C GLY A 476 46.39 -31.21 11.61
N TYR A 477 45.98 -29.94 11.44
CA TYR A 477 46.91 -28.80 11.43
C TYR A 477 47.59 -28.51 12.78
N ILE A 478 46.94 -28.85 13.91
CA ILE A 478 47.53 -28.66 15.25
C ILE A 478 48.53 -29.78 15.59
N ARG A 479 48.49 -30.93 14.89
CA ARG A 479 49.45 -32.03 15.10
C ARG A 479 50.75 -31.90 14.30
N GLU A 480 50.77 -31.10 13.24
CA GLU A 480 51.98 -30.85 12.43
C GLU A 480 52.76 -29.59 12.84
N SER A 481 52.26 -28.83 13.82
CA SER A 481 52.94 -27.64 14.35
C SER A 481 53.71 -27.89 15.67
N PHE A 482 53.83 -29.16 16.08
CA PHE A 482 54.66 -29.63 17.19
C PHE A 482 55.41 -30.92 16.81
N ILE A 483 56.26 -30.86 15.78
CA ILE A 483 57.41 -31.77 15.59
C ILE A 483 58.59 -30.92 15.13
#